data_AF-A0A1B2F037-F1
#
_entry.id   AF-A0A1B2F037-F1
#
_cell.length_a   1.000
_cell.length_b   1.000
_cell.length_c   1.000
_cell.angle_alpha   90.00
_cell.angle_beta   90.00
_cell.angle_gamma   90.00
#
_symmetry.space_group_name_H-M   'P 1'
#
loop_
_entity.id
_entity.type
_entity.pdbx_description
1 polymer ?
#
loop_
_entity_poly.entity_id
_entity_poly.type
_entity_poly.pdbx_seq_one_letter_code
_entity_poly.pdbx_strand_id
1 'polypeptide(L)'
;MQGRYRFRRTEPSYEIDMTSPTRAEMRALGCTEATIAYLFVNPKTESILRHPEDWFWIDKKWWKTASKEVVRNLHEICGGCFGDLSLEDQCALLDIPLTTIPGRKLPDGKCVWQLPSGAKVNIENFALDVIRKPGEQGMACEGTAAASLHMIVGRQFNDMHGHDIAFDETRQRPFQPGKAHADKVMAALHVVLNNPKEVYLRHRGYLDGLMYRPFVTVMEYLDLVGDSYFERTFRHRYETGAGTFGGCPDLTLRGISLRFVEVKGTDKLHGNQAMWIRDCAKPLGLDVSVVRVMPEGEYVDYLEAQRKRS
;
A
#
# COMPACT_ATOMS: atom_id res chain seq x y z
N MET A 1 22.59 -24.58 -5.13
CA MET A 1 21.52 -24.03 -4.25
C MET A 1 20.87 -22.76 -4.83
N GLN A 2 20.68 -22.66 -6.15
CA GLN A 2 20.15 -21.45 -6.83
C GLN A 2 18.60 -21.37 -6.88
N GLY A 3 17.87 -22.17 -6.10
CA GLY A 3 16.42 -22.35 -6.29
C GLY A 3 15.48 -21.90 -5.15
N ARG A 4 16.00 -21.45 -3.99
CA ARG A 4 15.14 -21.21 -2.81
C ARG A 4 14.46 -19.84 -2.80
N TYR A 5 15.10 -18.81 -3.34
CA TYR A 5 14.60 -17.43 -3.27
C TYR A 5 14.20 -16.91 -4.65
N ARG A 6 12.97 -16.39 -4.75
CA ARG A 6 12.43 -15.76 -5.97
C ARG A 6 12.24 -14.27 -5.77
N PHE A 7 13.32 -13.51 -5.95
CA PHE A 7 13.26 -12.05 -5.99
C PHE A 7 12.35 -11.64 -7.17
N ARG A 8 11.41 -10.69 -6.95
CA ARG A 8 10.37 -10.22 -7.91
C ARG A 8 9.11 -11.07 -8.05
N ARG A 9 8.90 -12.05 -7.16
CA ARG A 9 7.62 -12.77 -7.08
C ARG A 9 6.42 -11.83 -6.91
N THR A 10 5.36 -12.10 -7.64
CA THR A 10 4.13 -11.28 -7.65
C THR A 10 3.00 -11.96 -6.89
N GLU A 11 3.28 -13.11 -6.27
CA GLU A 11 2.44 -13.81 -5.32
C GLU A 11 2.52 -13.17 -3.92
N PRO A 12 1.46 -13.27 -3.10
CA PRO A 12 1.38 -12.57 -1.81
C PRO A 12 2.49 -12.94 -0.82
N SER A 13 3.08 -11.96 -0.13
CA SER A 13 4.22 -12.16 0.80
C SER A 13 3.96 -13.13 1.94
N TYR A 14 2.74 -13.18 2.46
CA TYR A 14 2.40 -14.01 3.62
C TYR A 14 2.38 -15.52 3.31
N GLU A 15 2.54 -15.92 2.05
CA GLU A 15 2.76 -17.32 1.66
C GLU A 15 4.23 -17.74 1.83
N ILE A 16 5.12 -16.81 2.21
CA ILE A 16 6.52 -17.11 2.57
C ILE A 16 6.56 -17.74 3.96
N ASP A 17 7.44 -18.72 4.13
CA ASP A 17 7.88 -19.15 5.45
C ASP A 17 8.45 -17.97 6.26
N MET A 18 7.76 -17.62 7.34
CA MET A 18 8.05 -16.46 8.20
C MET A 18 9.37 -16.59 8.99
N THR A 19 10.17 -17.64 8.77
CA THR A 19 11.49 -17.79 9.40
C THR A 19 12.46 -16.71 8.93
N SER A 20 13.04 -15.99 9.90
CA SER A 20 14.10 -15.03 9.63
C SER A 20 15.34 -15.74 9.08
N PRO A 21 15.99 -15.24 8.02
CA PRO A 21 17.16 -15.89 7.48
C PRO A 21 18.32 -15.85 8.46
N THR A 22 19.12 -16.91 8.43
CA THR A 22 20.37 -17.00 9.16
C THR A 22 21.49 -16.27 8.42
N ARG A 23 22.54 -15.85 9.15
CA ARG A 23 23.76 -15.32 8.53
C ARG A 23 24.40 -16.31 7.55
N ALA A 24 24.30 -17.61 7.80
CA ALA A 24 24.83 -18.64 6.90
C ALA A 24 24.05 -18.68 5.57
N GLU A 25 22.72 -18.56 5.61
CA GLU A 25 21.90 -18.46 4.40
C GLU A 25 22.20 -17.17 3.62
N MET A 26 22.44 -16.06 4.30
CA MET A 26 22.85 -14.81 3.65
C MET A 26 24.20 -14.93 2.94
N ARG A 27 25.19 -15.60 3.55
CA ARG A 27 26.46 -15.91 2.87
C ARG A 27 26.25 -16.80 1.65
N ALA A 28 25.41 -17.82 1.77
CA ALA A 28 25.08 -18.72 0.68
C ALA A 28 24.37 -18.01 -0.49
N LEU A 29 23.64 -16.92 -0.21
CA LEU A 29 23.06 -16.02 -1.20
C LEU A 29 24.05 -15.05 -1.85
N GLY A 30 25.28 -14.95 -1.35
CA GLY A 30 26.29 -14.02 -1.84
C GLY A 30 26.30 -12.65 -1.15
N CYS A 31 25.67 -12.51 0.03
CA CYS A 31 25.85 -11.30 0.84
C CYS A 31 27.30 -11.18 1.31
N THR A 32 27.90 -10.00 1.15
CA THR A 32 29.21 -9.70 1.77
C THR A 32 29.09 -9.58 3.28
N GLU A 33 30.20 -9.68 4.02
CA GLU A 33 30.18 -9.46 5.49
C GLU A 33 29.70 -8.06 5.85
N ALA A 34 29.96 -7.05 5.01
CA ALA A 34 29.42 -5.70 5.19
C ALA A 34 27.89 -5.68 5.09
N THR A 35 27.31 -6.36 4.08
CA THR A 35 25.86 -6.51 3.93
C THR A 35 25.25 -7.28 5.09
N ILE A 36 25.89 -8.37 5.53
CA ILE A 36 25.42 -9.15 6.69
C ILE A 36 25.49 -8.32 7.97
N ALA A 37 26.56 -7.57 8.21
CA ALA A 37 26.67 -6.70 9.38
C ALA A 37 25.59 -5.62 9.37
N TYR A 38 25.27 -5.05 8.20
CA TYR A 38 24.18 -4.09 8.06
C TYR A 38 22.81 -4.73 8.33
N LEU A 39 22.56 -5.91 7.78
CA LEU A 39 21.29 -6.61 7.91
C LEU A 39 21.06 -7.18 9.32
N PHE A 40 22.11 -7.47 10.09
CA PHE A 40 22.07 -8.09 11.41
C PHE A 40 22.73 -7.18 12.46
N VAL A 41 22.10 -6.03 12.72
CA VAL A 41 22.61 -4.98 13.61
C VAL A 41 22.94 -5.50 15.01
N ASN A 42 22.17 -6.46 15.53
CA ASN A 42 22.51 -7.16 16.78
C ASN A 42 22.72 -8.66 16.50
N PRO A 43 23.85 -9.25 16.94
CA PRO A 43 24.15 -10.67 16.71
C PRO A 43 23.17 -11.64 17.38
N LYS A 44 22.32 -11.16 18.31
CA LYS A 44 21.24 -11.92 18.96
C LYS A 44 19.86 -11.63 18.37
N THR A 45 19.71 -10.70 17.42
CA THR A 45 18.43 -10.34 16.81
C THR A 45 18.30 -10.92 15.41
N GLU A 46 17.05 -11.06 14.98
CA GLU A 46 16.66 -11.31 13.60
C GLU A 46 17.19 -10.21 12.66
N SER A 47 17.27 -10.51 11.37
CA SER A 47 17.62 -9.51 10.37
C SER A 47 16.63 -8.34 10.37
N ILE A 48 17.08 -7.13 10.06
CA ILE A 48 16.21 -5.95 9.89
C ILE A 48 15.17 -6.16 8.77
N LEU A 49 15.45 -7.04 7.80
CA LEU A 49 14.48 -7.48 6.81
C LEU A 49 14.29 -8.99 6.93
N ARG A 50 13.05 -9.39 7.18
CA ARG A 50 12.71 -10.78 7.46
C ARG A 50 12.81 -11.70 6.26
N HIS A 51 12.59 -11.19 5.04
CA HIS A 51 12.56 -12.03 3.84
C HIS A 51 13.38 -11.43 2.70
N PRO A 52 14.43 -12.13 2.22
CA PRO A 52 15.18 -11.72 1.04
C PRO A 52 14.29 -11.47 -0.18
N GLU A 53 13.22 -12.25 -0.34
CA GLU A 53 12.30 -12.13 -1.46
C GLU A 53 11.56 -10.78 -1.51
N ASP A 54 11.44 -10.10 -0.37
CA ASP A 54 10.81 -8.78 -0.28
C ASP A 54 11.77 -7.63 -0.60
N TRP A 55 13.09 -7.87 -0.62
CA TRP A 55 14.10 -6.81 -0.78
C TRP A 55 13.97 -6.06 -2.10
N PHE A 56 13.57 -6.76 -3.16
CA PHE A 56 13.26 -6.14 -4.45
C PHE A 56 12.18 -5.06 -4.33
N TRP A 57 11.20 -5.26 -3.44
CA TRP A 57 10.06 -4.37 -3.22
C TRP A 57 10.37 -3.22 -2.24
N ILE A 58 11.55 -3.19 -1.62
CA ILE A 58 11.92 -2.14 -0.66
C ILE A 58 12.45 -0.90 -1.39
N ASP A 59 11.84 0.26 -1.13
CA ASP A 59 12.27 1.55 -1.68
C ASP A 59 13.73 1.89 -1.33
N LYS A 60 14.45 2.51 -2.26
CA LYS A 60 15.82 3.01 -2.05
C LYS A 60 16.02 3.86 -0.78
N LYS A 61 15.00 4.63 -0.40
CA LYS A 61 15.03 5.51 0.79
C LYS A 61 15.24 4.73 2.10
N TRP A 62 14.87 3.45 2.12
CA TRP A 62 15.07 2.57 3.28
C TRP A 62 16.57 2.31 3.50
N TRP A 63 17.35 2.30 2.43
CA TRP A 63 18.79 2.06 2.43
C TRP A 63 19.64 3.33 2.58
N LYS A 64 19.05 4.46 2.97
CA LYS A 64 19.75 5.76 3.02
C LYS A 64 20.97 5.79 3.95
N THR A 65 21.04 4.88 4.93
CA THR A 65 22.17 4.74 5.86
C THR A 65 23.16 3.65 5.45
N ALA A 66 22.83 2.85 4.44
CA ALA A 66 23.70 1.80 3.93
C ALA A 66 24.85 2.39 3.10
N SER A 67 26.00 1.72 3.10
CA SER A 67 27.09 2.08 2.20
C SER A 67 26.72 1.76 0.73
N LYS A 68 27.37 2.42 -0.23
CA LYS A 68 27.19 2.11 -1.65
C LYS A 68 27.49 0.64 -1.98
N GLU A 69 28.44 0.04 -1.28
CA GLU A 69 28.78 -1.38 -1.42
C GLU A 69 27.61 -2.29 -0.99
N VAL A 70 26.98 -2.00 0.15
CA VAL A 70 25.83 -2.76 0.66
C VAL A 70 24.66 -2.65 -0.33
N VAL A 71 24.32 -1.43 -0.77
CA VAL A 71 23.23 -1.23 -1.74
C VAL A 71 23.50 -1.97 -3.05
N ARG A 72 24.74 -1.90 -3.56
CA ARG A 72 25.12 -2.62 -4.79
C ARG A 72 24.99 -4.14 -4.61
N ASN A 73 25.51 -4.71 -3.52
CA ASN A 73 25.45 -6.14 -3.27
C ASN A 73 23.99 -6.63 -3.11
N LEU A 74 23.14 -5.86 -2.43
CA LEU A 74 21.69 -6.15 -2.36
C LEU A 74 21.03 -6.13 -3.74
N HIS A 75 21.35 -5.13 -4.57
CA HIS A 75 20.83 -5.05 -5.94
C HIS A 75 21.33 -6.22 -6.80
N GLU A 76 22.60 -6.62 -6.69
CA GLU A 76 23.13 -7.79 -7.40
C GLU A 76 22.39 -9.07 -7.02
N ILE A 77 22.10 -9.26 -5.74
CA ILE A 77 21.37 -10.43 -5.22
C ILE A 77 19.90 -10.42 -5.68
N CYS A 78 19.23 -9.27 -5.59
CA CYS A 78 17.80 -9.14 -5.91
C CYS A 78 17.51 -8.95 -7.41
N GLY A 79 18.56 -8.80 -8.21
CA GLY A 79 18.45 -8.35 -9.61
C GLY A 79 17.97 -6.90 -9.75
N GLY A 80 18.17 -6.04 -8.75
CA GLY A 80 17.79 -4.62 -8.74
C GLY A 80 16.72 -4.28 -7.69
N CYS A 81 16.02 -3.16 -7.89
CA CYS A 81 14.96 -2.67 -7.02
C CYS A 81 13.72 -2.31 -7.85
N PHE A 82 12.52 -2.52 -7.30
CA PHE A 82 11.25 -2.19 -7.95
C PHE A 82 11.17 -0.71 -8.36
N GLY A 83 11.71 0.20 -7.54
CA GLY A 83 11.77 1.63 -7.87
C GLY A 83 12.67 1.99 -9.06
N ASP A 84 13.55 1.07 -9.50
CA ASP A 84 14.41 1.27 -10.66
C ASP A 84 13.68 1.04 -11.99
N LEU A 85 12.65 0.19 -12.00
CA LEU A 85 11.83 -0.08 -13.17
C LEU A 85 11.13 1.19 -13.67
N SER A 86 10.85 1.28 -14.98
CA SER A 86 9.93 2.31 -15.49
C SER A 86 8.52 2.09 -14.93
N LEU A 87 7.65 3.11 -14.92
CA LEU A 87 6.27 2.91 -14.43
C LEU A 87 5.54 1.85 -15.28
N GLU A 88 5.80 1.84 -16.58
CA GLU A 88 5.30 0.87 -17.54
C GLU A 88 5.72 -0.55 -17.14
N ASP A 89 7.01 -0.76 -16.85
CA ASP A 89 7.54 -2.06 -16.41
C ASP A 89 7.00 -2.45 -15.02
N GLN A 90 6.80 -1.48 -14.11
CA GLN A 90 6.20 -1.72 -12.80
C GLN A 90 4.75 -2.21 -12.93
N CYS A 91 3.95 -1.55 -13.77
CA CYS A 91 2.55 -1.92 -14.02
C CYS A 91 2.46 -3.27 -14.75
N ALA A 92 3.33 -3.52 -15.73
CA ALA A 92 3.41 -4.80 -16.42
C ALA A 92 3.82 -5.94 -15.47
N LEU A 93 4.81 -5.72 -14.60
CA LEU A 93 5.21 -6.70 -13.58
C LEU A 93 4.06 -7.01 -12.62
N LEU A 94 3.29 -6.00 -12.23
CA LEU A 94 2.14 -6.17 -11.35
C LEU A 94 0.87 -6.62 -12.07
N ASP A 95 0.89 -6.76 -13.40
CA ASP A 95 -0.29 -7.10 -14.21
C ASP A 95 -1.49 -6.16 -13.91
N ILE A 96 -1.24 -4.85 -13.94
CA ILE A 96 -2.26 -3.82 -13.74
C ILE A 96 -2.30 -2.84 -14.93
N PRO A 97 -3.49 -2.33 -15.31
CA PRO A 97 -3.60 -1.34 -16.38
C PRO A 97 -2.91 -0.02 -16.04
N LEU A 98 -2.18 0.53 -17.02
CA LEU A 98 -1.67 1.91 -16.99
C LEU A 98 -2.36 2.73 -18.07
N THR A 99 -3.02 3.82 -17.69
CA THR A 99 -3.58 4.80 -18.62
C THR A 99 -2.85 6.12 -18.47
N THR A 100 -2.46 6.73 -19.59
CA THR A 100 -1.87 8.08 -19.59
C THR A 100 -2.91 9.09 -20.06
N ILE A 101 -3.10 10.18 -19.31
CA ILE A 101 -4.00 11.28 -19.66
C ILE A 101 -3.25 12.61 -19.72
N PRO A 102 -3.61 13.51 -20.66
CA PRO A 102 -3.07 14.86 -20.69
C PRO A 102 -3.72 15.75 -19.63
N GLY A 103 -2.99 16.75 -19.17
CA GLY A 103 -3.51 17.81 -18.31
C GLY A 103 -2.70 19.10 -18.40
N ARG A 104 -3.33 20.23 -18.05
CA ARG A 104 -2.65 21.52 -18.00
C ARG A 104 -2.06 21.76 -16.61
N LYS A 105 -0.75 21.56 -16.48
CA LYS A 105 0.00 21.89 -15.26
C LYS A 105 0.27 23.38 -15.20
N LEU A 106 -0.07 24.01 -14.07
CA LEU A 106 0.16 25.44 -13.87
C LEU A 106 1.57 25.69 -13.29
N PRO A 107 2.23 26.79 -13.69
CA PRO A 107 3.57 27.14 -13.19
C PRO A 107 3.57 27.75 -11.78
N ASP A 108 2.39 28.05 -11.23
CA ASP A 108 2.19 28.83 -9.99
C ASP A 108 2.31 28.01 -8.68
N GLY A 109 2.71 26.74 -8.76
CA GLY A 109 2.98 25.91 -7.59
C GLY A 109 3.45 24.50 -7.94
N LYS A 110 4.06 23.81 -6.96
CA LYS A 110 4.35 22.37 -7.10
C LYS A 110 3.02 21.63 -7.21
N CYS A 111 2.80 20.93 -8.33
CA CYS A 111 1.69 19.99 -8.55
C CYS A 111 0.28 20.58 -8.61
N VAL A 112 0.13 21.83 -9.08
CA VAL A 112 -1.19 22.43 -9.37
C VAL A 112 -1.59 22.16 -10.82
N TRP A 113 -2.81 21.67 -11.00
CA TRP A 113 -3.40 21.34 -12.30
C TRP A 113 -4.69 22.12 -12.51
N GLN A 114 -4.99 22.45 -13.77
CA GLN A 114 -6.21 23.15 -14.14
C GLN A 114 -7.24 22.20 -14.76
N LEU A 115 -8.44 22.18 -14.18
CA LEU A 115 -9.60 21.49 -14.76
C LEU A 115 -10.16 22.24 -15.97
N PRO A 116 -10.95 21.58 -16.85
CA PRO A 116 -11.63 22.24 -17.97
C PRO A 116 -12.52 23.42 -17.55
N SER A 117 -13.07 23.39 -16.33
CA SER A 117 -13.84 24.48 -15.72
C SER A 117 -13.00 25.72 -15.36
N GLY A 118 -11.67 25.62 -15.46
CA GLY A 118 -10.71 26.64 -15.03
C GLY A 118 -10.27 26.54 -13.57
N ALA A 119 -10.92 25.68 -12.77
CA ALA A 119 -10.58 25.46 -11.36
C ALA A 119 -9.16 24.89 -11.19
N LYS A 120 -8.48 25.31 -10.11
CA LYS A 120 -7.12 24.85 -9.75
C LYS A 120 -7.22 23.77 -8.68
N VAL A 121 -6.62 22.61 -8.94
CA VAL A 121 -6.68 21.42 -8.07
C VAL A 121 -5.32 20.73 -7.99
N ASN A 122 -5.15 19.79 -7.05
CA ASN A 122 -4.00 18.86 -7.05
C ASN A 122 -4.18 17.78 -8.14
N ILE A 123 -3.13 16.99 -8.37
CA ILE A 123 -3.11 15.96 -9.43
C ILE A 123 -4.16 14.88 -9.19
N GLU A 124 -4.41 14.50 -7.94
CA GLU A 124 -5.36 13.46 -7.56
C GLU A 124 -6.80 13.90 -7.86
N ASN A 125 -7.19 15.12 -7.50
CA ASN A 125 -8.51 15.64 -7.83
C ASN A 125 -8.66 15.93 -9.34
N PHE A 126 -7.58 16.33 -10.02
CA PHE A 126 -7.59 16.42 -11.49
C PHE A 126 -7.88 15.05 -12.12
N ALA A 127 -7.10 14.04 -11.74
CA ALA A 127 -7.27 12.68 -12.26
C ALA A 127 -8.67 12.14 -11.94
N LEU A 128 -9.14 12.32 -10.71
CA LEU A 128 -10.48 11.92 -10.28
C LEU A 128 -11.57 12.51 -11.18
N ASP A 129 -11.52 13.82 -11.46
CA ASP A 129 -12.56 14.46 -12.29
C ASP A 129 -12.53 13.95 -13.74
N VAL A 130 -11.33 13.71 -14.30
CA VAL A 130 -11.17 13.27 -15.69
C VAL A 130 -11.57 11.80 -15.89
N ILE A 131 -11.27 10.90 -14.95
CA ILE A 131 -11.46 9.45 -15.13
C ILE A 131 -12.79 8.93 -14.57
N ARG A 132 -13.49 9.74 -13.78
CA ARG A 132 -14.79 9.37 -13.19
C ARG A 132 -15.84 9.26 -14.29
N LYS A 133 -16.51 8.11 -14.34
CA LYS A 133 -17.59 7.85 -15.32
C LYS A 133 -18.90 8.47 -14.84
N PRO A 134 -19.86 8.74 -15.75
CA PRO A 134 -21.21 9.16 -15.37
C PRO A 134 -21.83 8.20 -14.35
N GLY A 135 -22.32 8.73 -13.23
CA GLY A 135 -22.93 7.97 -12.14
C GLY A 135 -21.94 7.35 -11.15
N GLU A 136 -20.63 7.47 -11.36
CA GLU A 136 -19.65 7.09 -10.34
C GLU A 136 -19.50 8.16 -9.27
N GLN A 137 -19.34 7.71 -8.03
CA GLN A 137 -18.82 8.52 -6.93
C GLN A 137 -17.32 8.24 -6.77
N GLY A 138 -16.58 9.15 -6.12
CA GLY A 138 -15.19 8.88 -5.81
C GLY A 138 -14.60 9.84 -4.80
N MET A 139 -13.53 9.40 -4.16
CA MET A 139 -12.82 10.12 -3.11
C MET A 139 -11.31 9.97 -3.29
N ALA A 140 -10.57 11.07 -3.13
CA ALA A 140 -9.12 11.09 -3.03
C ALA A 140 -8.71 11.07 -1.56
N CYS A 141 -8.27 9.92 -1.05
CA CYS A 141 -7.92 9.80 0.36
C CYS A 141 -6.73 8.88 0.67
N GLU A 142 -6.08 8.25 -0.32
CA GLU A 142 -4.84 7.47 -0.11
C GLU A 142 -4.98 6.38 0.99
N GLY A 143 -6.18 5.82 1.14
CA GLY A 143 -6.53 4.88 2.23
C GLY A 143 -6.52 5.45 3.65
N THR A 144 -6.26 6.74 3.86
CA THR A 144 -6.22 7.36 5.20
C THR A 144 -7.57 7.33 5.93
N ALA A 145 -8.68 7.34 5.19
CA ALA A 145 -10.02 7.12 5.76
C ALA A 145 -10.19 5.68 6.26
N ALA A 146 -9.76 4.68 5.47
CA ALA A 146 -9.75 3.27 5.88
C ALA A 146 -8.84 3.03 7.10
N ALA A 147 -7.66 3.65 7.13
CA ALA A 147 -6.75 3.59 8.28
C ALA A 147 -7.37 4.24 9.53
N SER A 148 -8.15 5.31 9.37
CA SER A 148 -8.87 5.94 10.49
C SER A 148 -10.00 5.05 11.01
N LEU A 149 -10.74 4.36 10.14
CA LEU A 149 -11.70 3.33 10.58
C LEU A 149 -11.00 2.19 11.32
N HIS A 150 -9.82 1.76 10.85
CA HIS A 150 -8.99 0.76 11.53
C HIS A 150 -8.63 1.17 12.96
N MET A 151 -8.38 2.44 13.24
CA MET A 151 -8.18 2.94 14.60
C MET A 151 -9.44 2.84 15.47
N ILE A 152 -10.62 3.14 14.91
CA ILE A 152 -11.90 2.99 15.61
C ILE A 152 -12.13 1.51 15.98
N VAL A 153 -11.89 0.60 15.03
CA VAL A 153 -11.99 -0.85 15.27
C VAL A 153 -10.96 -1.33 16.28
N GLY A 154 -9.71 -0.86 16.20
CA GLY A 154 -8.65 -1.18 17.17
C GLY A 154 -9.02 -0.76 18.59
N ARG A 155 -9.69 0.38 18.74
CA ARG A 155 -10.19 0.84 20.04
C ARG A 155 -11.35 -0.02 20.55
N GLN A 156 -12.31 -0.34 19.70
CA GLN A 156 -13.41 -1.25 20.06
C GLN A 156 -12.92 -2.66 20.41
N PHE A 157 -11.90 -3.14 19.68
CA PHE A 157 -11.21 -4.40 19.99
C PHE A 157 -10.57 -4.35 21.38
N ASN A 158 -9.92 -3.24 21.74
CA ASN A 158 -9.32 -3.06 23.06
C ASN A 158 -10.35 -3.12 24.19
N ASP A 159 -11.53 -2.51 24.00
CA ASP A 159 -12.62 -2.59 24.96
C ASP A 159 -13.14 -4.02 25.14
N MET A 160 -13.21 -4.81 24.06
CA MET A 160 -13.74 -6.18 24.09
C MET A 160 -12.75 -7.22 24.63
N HIS A 161 -11.45 -7.03 24.37
CA HIS A 161 -10.43 -8.06 24.64
C HIS A 161 -9.37 -7.61 25.65
N GLY A 162 -9.37 -6.35 26.06
CA GLY A 162 -8.44 -5.82 27.04
C GLY A 162 -6.99 -5.73 26.56
N HIS A 163 -6.71 -5.76 25.26
CA HIS A 163 -5.36 -5.53 24.70
C HIS A 163 -5.42 -4.85 23.34
N ASP A 164 -4.30 -4.35 22.85
CA ASP A 164 -4.25 -3.68 21.54
C ASP A 164 -4.33 -4.71 20.40
N ILE A 165 -5.00 -4.33 19.30
CA ILE A 165 -5.29 -5.18 18.14
C ILE A 165 -4.02 -5.68 17.42
N ALA A 166 -2.89 -4.97 17.58
CA ALA A 166 -1.60 -5.33 17.02
C ALA A 166 -0.83 -6.37 17.87
N PHE A 167 -1.33 -6.73 19.04
CA PHE A 167 -0.65 -7.63 19.98
C PHE A 167 -1.49 -8.86 20.33
N ASP A 168 -0.82 -9.88 20.85
CA ASP A 168 -1.49 -11.00 21.53
C ASP A 168 -2.03 -10.58 22.91
N GLU A 169 -2.74 -11.50 23.57
CA GLU A 169 -3.35 -11.27 24.89
C GLU A 169 -2.32 -10.94 25.98
N THR A 170 -1.06 -11.37 25.81
CA THR A 170 0.02 -11.08 26.77
C THR A 170 0.54 -9.65 26.66
N ARG A 171 0.24 -8.97 25.54
CA ARG A 171 0.76 -7.65 25.17
C ARG A 171 2.28 -7.61 24.98
N GLN A 172 2.95 -8.76 24.98
CA GLN A 172 4.40 -8.86 24.84
C GLN A 172 4.82 -9.16 23.41
N ARG A 173 3.92 -9.68 22.58
CA ARG A 173 4.23 -10.11 21.22
C ARG A 173 3.21 -9.53 20.23
N PRO A 174 3.65 -9.23 19.00
CA PRO A 174 2.71 -8.98 17.91
C PRO A 174 1.73 -10.13 17.76
N PHE A 175 0.51 -9.82 17.34
CA PHE A 175 -0.49 -10.85 17.04
C PHE A 175 0.06 -11.84 16.01
N GLN A 176 -0.41 -13.08 16.08
CA GLN A 176 -0.13 -14.08 15.06
C GLN A 176 -1.33 -14.14 14.10
N PRO A 177 -1.13 -13.96 12.79
CA PRO A 177 -2.19 -14.13 11.83
C PRO A 177 -2.85 -15.50 11.93
N GLY A 178 -4.17 -15.53 11.76
CA GLY A 178 -4.93 -16.77 11.75
C GLY A 178 -6.38 -16.55 12.15
N LYS A 179 -7.21 -17.57 11.87
CA LYS A 179 -8.66 -17.51 12.04
C LYS A 179 -9.10 -17.04 13.44
N ALA A 180 -8.44 -17.54 14.49
CA ALA A 180 -8.83 -17.23 15.86
C ALA A 180 -8.69 -15.72 16.20
N HIS A 181 -7.60 -15.08 15.77
CA HIS A 181 -7.41 -13.63 15.98
C HIS A 181 -8.31 -12.83 15.05
N ALA A 182 -8.44 -13.25 13.79
CA ALA A 182 -9.34 -12.63 12.84
C ALA A 182 -10.79 -12.62 13.33
N ASP A 183 -11.31 -13.71 13.89
CA ASP A 183 -12.68 -13.76 14.40
C ASP A 183 -12.94 -12.75 15.53
N LYS A 184 -11.96 -12.52 16.43
CA LYS A 184 -12.03 -11.46 17.45
C LYS A 184 -12.09 -10.07 16.81
N VAL A 185 -11.23 -9.82 15.83
CA VAL A 185 -11.23 -8.56 15.10
C VAL A 185 -12.54 -8.33 14.36
N MET A 186 -13.09 -9.36 13.72
CA MET A 186 -14.34 -9.29 13.00
C MET A 186 -15.52 -9.01 13.93
N ALA A 187 -15.51 -9.57 15.15
CA ALA A 187 -16.51 -9.22 16.16
C ALA A 187 -16.46 -7.72 16.52
N ALA A 188 -15.26 -7.16 16.72
CA ALA A 188 -15.09 -5.73 16.96
C ALA A 188 -15.51 -4.86 15.75
N LEU A 189 -15.14 -5.29 14.54
CA LEU A 189 -15.53 -4.61 13.30
C LEU A 189 -17.05 -4.53 13.17
N HIS A 190 -17.79 -5.62 13.38
CA HIS A 190 -19.25 -5.61 13.27
C HIS A 190 -19.90 -4.67 14.29
N VAL A 191 -19.36 -4.56 15.51
CA VAL A 191 -19.84 -3.55 16.48
C VAL A 191 -19.65 -2.13 15.94
N VAL A 192 -18.49 -1.85 15.32
CA VAL A 192 -18.22 -0.55 14.70
C VAL A 192 -19.12 -0.31 13.50
N LEU A 193 -19.28 -1.26 12.58
CA LEU A 193 -20.10 -1.07 11.36
C LEU A 193 -21.59 -0.90 11.70
N ASN A 194 -22.09 -1.56 12.75
CA ASN A 194 -23.48 -1.41 13.19
C ASN A 194 -23.78 -0.01 13.76
N ASN A 195 -22.84 0.62 14.47
CA ASN A 195 -23.04 1.97 15.01
C ASN A 195 -21.72 2.75 15.16
N PRO A 196 -21.10 3.18 14.04
CA PRO A 196 -19.75 3.74 14.07
C PRO A 196 -19.68 5.06 14.83
N LYS A 197 -20.77 5.84 14.79
CA LYS A 197 -20.89 7.12 15.48
C LYS A 197 -20.88 6.94 17.00
N GLU A 198 -21.61 5.98 17.53
CA GLU A 198 -21.63 5.74 18.97
C GLU A 198 -20.25 5.30 19.49
N VAL A 199 -19.60 4.37 18.79
CA VAL A 199 -18.25 3.91 19.15
C VAL A 199 -17.25 5.07 19.10
N TYR A 200 -17.27 5.86 18.01
CA TYR A 200 -16.40 7.03 17.90
C TYR A 200 -16.65 8.02 19.04
N LEU A 201 -17.91 8.38 19.34
CA LEU A 201 -18.23 9.34 20.41
C LEU A 201 -17.77 8.86 21.79
N ARG A 202 -17.90 7.55 22.08
CA ARG A 202 -17.40 6.95 23.32
C ARG A 202 -15.88 7.13 23.51
N HIS A 203 -15.13 7.17 22.41
CA HIS A 203 -13.66 7.24 22.41
C HIS A 203 -13.09 8.52 21.81
N ARG A 204 -13.93 9.53 21.58
CA ARG A 204 -13.58 10.72 20.80
C ARG A 204 -12.29 11.39 21.27
N GLY A 205 -12.13 11.55 22.59
CA GLY A 205 -10.94 12.21 23.17
C GLY A 205 -9.62 11.49 22.85
N TYR A 206 -9.65 10.17 22.63
CA TYR A 206 -8.50 9.40 22.20
C TYR A 206 -8.34 9.42 20.67
N LEU A 207 -9.44 9.23 19.94
CA LEU A 207 -9.43 9.08 18.49
C LEU A 207 -9.13 10.38 17.73
N ASP A 208 -9.57 11.54 18.23
CA ASP A 208 -9.35 12.85 17.59
C ASP A 208 -7.86 13.19 17.46
N GLY A 209 -6.99 12.65 18.33
CA GLY A 209 -5.54 12.84 18.28
C GLY A 209 -4.77 11.85 17.40
N LEU A 210 -5.43 10.79 16.91
CA LEU A 210 -4.78 9.68 16.20
C LEU A 210 -5.27 9.52 14.77
N MET A 211 -6.54 9.77 14.51
CA MET A 211 -7.13 9.57 13.18
C MET A 211 -6.48 10.48 12.12
N TYR A 212 -6.21 9.90 10.95
CA TYR A 212 -5.66 10.63 9.82
C TYR A 212 -6.70 11.52 9.12
N ARG A 213 -7.99 11.21 9.28
CA ARG A 213 -9.11 11.96 8.71
C ARG A 213 -10.20 12.20 9.76
N PRO A 214 -10.95 13.30 9.67
CA PRO A 214 -12.13 13.51 10.52
C PRO A 214 -13.15 12.38 10.35
N PHE A 215 -13.92 12.10 11.41
CA PHE A 215 -14.93 11.05 11.42
C PHE A 215 -15.94 11.15 10.26
N VAL A 216 -16.35 12.36 9.86
CA VAL A 216 -17.26 12.56 8.72
C VAL A 216 -16.70 12.00 7.41
N THR A 217 -15.42 12.23 7.12
CA THR A 217 -14.75 11.69 5.92
C THR A 217 -14.63 10.18 5.99
N VAL A 218 -14.46 9.61 7.18
CA VAL A 218 -14.46 8.15 7.38
C VAL A 218 -15.82 7.55 7.05
N MET A 219 -16.90 8.22 7.47
CA MET A 219 -18.27 7.79 7.15
C MET A 219 -18.58 7.90 5.66
N GLU A 220 -18.21 9.01 5.01
CA GLU A 220 -18.35 9.16 3.56
C GLU A 220 -17.57 8.07 2.80
N TYR A 221 -16.38 7.71 3.28
CA TYR A 221 -15.61 6.62 2.69
C TYR A 221 -16.26 5.26 2.93
N LEU A 222 -16.81 5.02 4.12
CA LEU A 222 -17.56 3.80 4.44
C LEU A 222 -18.78 3.65 3.52
N ASP A 223 -19.55 4.72 3.33
CA ASP A 223 -20.70 4.73 2.42
C ASP A 223 -20.27 4.45 0.96
N LEU A 224 -19.11 4.97 0.54
CA LEU A 224 -18.55 4.77 -0.80
C LEU A 224 -18.15 3.30 -1.06
N VAL A 225 -17.45 2.67 -0.12
CA VAL A 225 -16.88 1.32 -0.32
C VAL A 225 -17.84 0.20 0.10
N GLY A 226 -18.64 0.45 1.12
CA GLY A 226 -19.56 -0.48 1.77
C GLY A 226 -18.90 -1.42 2.78
N ASP A 227 -19.71 -1.92 3.70
CA ASP A 227 -19.29 -2.81 4.81
C ASP A 227 -18.51 -4.05 4.33
N SER A 228 -18.98 -4.67 3.25
CA SER A 228 -18.38 -5.90 2.71
C SER A 228 -16.92 -5.72 2.28
N TYR A 229 -16.50 -4.51 1.87
CA TYR A 229 -15.10 -4.21 1.60
C TYR A 229 -14.25 -4.29 2.88
N PHE A 230 -14.74 -3.69 3.98
CA PHE A 230 -14.03 -3.72 5.24
C PHE A 230 -14.01 -5.11 5.85
N GLU A 231 -15.11 -5.86 5.78
CA GLU A 231 -15.13 -7.23 6.27
C GLU A 231 -14.08 -8.10 5.57
N ARG A 232 -14.01 -8.02 4.23
CA ARG A 232 -13.05 -8.78 3.43
C ARG A 232 -11.61 -8.36 3.71
N THR A 233 -11.33 -7.06 3.77
CA THR A 233 -9.97 -6.56 3.99
C THR A 233 -9.46 -6.80 5.41
N PHE A 234 -10.31 -6.63 6.44
CA PHE A 234 -9.94 -6.96 7.82
C PHE A 234 -9.73 -8.46 8.00
N ARG A 235 -10.67 -9.28 7.51
CA ARG A 235 -10.50 -10.74 7.58
C ARG A 235 -9.20 -11.16 6.92
N HIS A 236 -8.96 -10.70 5.69
CA HIS A 236 -7.72 -10.99 4.96
C HIS A 236 -6.48 -10.58 5.72
N ARG A 237 -6.42 -9.34 6.23
CA ARG A 237 -5.30 -8.83 7.05
C ARG A 237 -5.00 -9.74 8.23
N TYR A 238 -6.01 -10.10 9.00
CA TYR A 238 -5.81 -10.76 10.29
C TYR A 238 -5.74 -12.28 10.18
N GLU A 239 -6.22 -12.88 9.08
CA GLU A 239 -6.01 -14.30 8.78
C GLU A 239 -4.63 -14.55 8.15
N THR A 240 -4.15 -13.65 7.30
CA THR A 240 -2.91 -13.86 6.52
C THR A 240 -1.72 -13.03 7.00
N GLY A 241 -1.94 -11.87 7.63
CA GLY A 241 -0.91 -10.90 7.98
C GLY A 241 -0.67 -9.84 6.90
N ALA A 242 -1.48 -9.79 5.84
CA ALA A 242 -1.35 -8.81 4.75
C ALA A 242 -1.38 -7.35 5.25
N GLY A 243 -0.50 -6.51 4.69
CA GLY A 243 -0.49 -5.07 4.95
C GLY A 243 -1.59 -4.33 4.19
N THR A 244 -2.80 -4.22 4.74
CA THR A 244 -3.97 -3.72 4.00
C THR A 244 -4.20 -2.21 4.00
N PHE A 245 -3.50 -1.42 4.84
CA PHE A 245 -3.78 0.01 5.03
C PHE A 245 -2.62 0.95 4.66
N GLY A 246 -1.43 0.41 4.40
CA GLY A 246 -0.31 1.19 3.88
C GLY A 246 -0.14 0.94 2.39
N GLY A 247 0.06 2.00 1.59
CA GLY A 247 0.20 1.87 0.13
C GLY A 247 -1.13 1.69 -0.62
N CYS A 248 -2.27 1.97 0.02
CA CYS A 248 -3.56 2.03 -0.65
C CYS A 248 -3.53 3.09 -1.76
N PRO A 249 -4.19 2.86 -2.91
CA PRO A 249 -4.21 3.83 -4.00
C PRO A 249 -4.82 5.18 -3.62
N ASP A 250 -4.38 6.23 -4.29
CA ASP A 250 -4.81 7.62 -4.05
C ASP A 250 -6.33 7.79 -4.11
N LEU A 251 -6.95 7.19 -5.14
CA LEU A 251 -8.37 7.31 -5.44
C LEU A 251 -9.12 6.01 -5.18
N THR A 252 -10.33 6.16 -4.64
CA THR A 252 -11.34 5.10 -4.59
C THR A 252 -12.59 5.60 -5.33
N LEU A 253 -13.10 4.82 -6.28
CA LEU A 253 -14.30 5.14 -7.06
C LEU A 253 -15.33 4.03 -6.95
N ARG A 254 -16.60 4.39 -6.87
CA ARG A 254 -17.73 3.46 -6.82
C ARG A 254 -18.71 3.75 -7.94
N GLY A 255 -18.90 2.76 -8.81
CA GLY A 255 -20.01 2.68 -9.77
C GLY A 255 -20.72 1.34 -9.62
N ILE A 256 -20.83 0.59 -10.72
CA ILE A 256 -21.26 -0.81 -10.70
C ILE A 256 -20.31 -1.66 -9.85
N SER A 257 -19.00 -1.38 -9.94
CA SER A 257 -17.95 -1.99 -9.14
C SER A 257 -17.16 -0.94 -8.36
N LEU A 258 -16.40 -1.41 -7.37
CA LEU A 258 -15.41 -0.62 -6.65
C LEU A 258 -14.09 -0.65 -7.43
N ARG A 259 -13.51 0.52 -7.69
CA ARG A 259 -12.23 0.68 -8.40
C ARG A 259 -11.26 1.49 -7.56
N PHE A 260 -9.99 1.09 -7.58
CA PHE A 260 -8.91 1.81 -6.93
C PHE A 260 -7.93 2.30 -8.00
N VAL A 261 -7.56 3.57 -7.92
CA VAL A 261 -6.69 4.19 -8.92
C VAL A 261 -5.56 4.92 -8.24
N GLU A 262 -4.34 4.51 -8.56
CA GLU A 262 -3.14 5.22 -8.16
C GLU A 262 -2.81 6.27 -9.20
N VAL A 263 -2.53 7.50 -8.77
CA VAL A 263 -2.28 8.65 -9.63
C VAL A 263 -0.79 8.95 -9.63
N LYS A 264 -0.20 9.05 -10.82
CA LYS A 264 1.21 9.37 -11.00
C LYS A 264 1.38 10.59 -11.87
N GLY A 265 2.31 11.46 -11.49
CA GLY A 265 2.82 12.49 -12.37
C GLY A 265 4.06 11.97 -13.10
N THR A 266 5.19 12.58 -12.77
CA THR A 266 6.52 12.13 -13.23
C THR A 266 7.12 11.04 -12.34
N ASP A 267 6.45 10.70 -11.23
CA ASP A 267 6.90 9.71 -10.26
C ASP A 267 6.47 8.28 -10.64
N LYS A 268 6.77 7.33 -9.75
CA LYS A 268 6.62 5.88 -9.95
C LYS A 268 5.87 5.26 -8.77
N LEU A 269 5.46 4.00 -8.91
CA LEU A 269 4.93 3.25 -7.78
C LEU A 269 6.01 3.05 -6.71
N HIS A 270 5.62 3.28 -5.46
CA HIS A 270 6.41 2.96 -4.29
C HIS A 270 6.29 1.48 -3.93
N GLY A 271 7.30 0.96 -3.22
CA GLY A 271 7.34 -0.41 -2.75
C GLY A 271 6.10 -0.83 -1.94
N ASN A 272 5.62 0.04 -1.04
CA ASN A 272 4.42 -0.24 -0.26
C ASN A 272 3.14 -0.26 -1.10
N GLN A 273 3.06 0.51 -2.19
CA GLN A 273 1.93 0.48 -3.12
C GLN A 273 1.91 -0.84 -3.89
N ALA A 274 3.09 -1.29 -4.35
CA ALA A 274 3.23 -2.59 -4.98
C ALA A 274 2.89 -3.75 -4.03
N MET A 275 3.34 -3.69 -2.78
CA MET A 275 2.97 -4.67 -1.75
C MET A 275 1.46 -4.67 -1.48
N TRP A 276 0.80 -3.50 -1.43
CA TRP A 276 -0.65 -3.44 -1.27
C TRP A 276 -1.38 -4.11 -2.45
N ILE A 277 -0.94 -3.85 -3.68
CA ILE A 277 -1.51 -4.49 -4.88
C ILE A 277 -1.33 -6.02 -4.81
N ARG A 278 -0.12 -6.47 -4.47
CA ARG A 278 0.26 -7.88 -4.39
C ARG A 278 -0.46 -8.63 -3.27
N ASP A 279 -0.45 -8.06 -2.07
CA ASP A 279 -0.82 -8.77 -0.83
C ASP A 279 -2.29 -8.51 -0.44
N CYS A 280 -2.92 -7.46 -0.98
CA CYS A 280 -4.32 -7.11 -0.67
C CYS A 280 -5.19 -7.17 -1.92
N ALA A 281 -4.87 -6.37 -2.95
CA ALA A 281 -5.77 -6.20 -4.09
C ALA A 281 -5.98 -7.48 -4.91
N LYS A 282 -4.88 -8.14 -5.31
CA LYS A 282 -4.96 -9.36 -6.12
C LYS A 282 -5.70 -10.51 -5.42
N PRO A 283 -5.37 -10.89 -4.15
CA PRO A 283 -6.09 -11.95 -3.44
C PRO A 283 -7.57 -11.66 -3.25
N LEU A 284 -7.93 -10.37 -3.11
CA LEU A 284 -9.31 -9.93 -2.96
C LEU A 284 -9.99 -9.59 -4.30
N GLY A 285 -9.35 -9.81 -5.44
CA GLY A 285 -9.91 -9.49 -6.76
C GLY A 285 -10.39 -8.04 -6.85
N LEU A 286 -9.67 -7.09 -6.25
CA LEU A 286 -9.99 -5.67 -6.33
C LEU A 286 -9.53 -5.12 -7.69
N ASP A 287 -10.36 -4.28 -8.31
CA ASP A 287 -10.03 -3.60 -9.56
C ASP A 287 -9.06 -2.44 -9.25
N VAL A 288 -7.80 -2.60 -9.66
CA VAL A 288 -6.73 -1.62 -9.45
C VAL A 288 -6.12 -1.22 -10.78
N SER A 289 -5.91 0.07 -10.97
CA SER A 289 -5.22 0.62 -12.14
C SER A 289 -4.34 1.81 -11.75
N VAL A 290 -3.46 2.21 -12.67
CA VAL A 290 -2.65 3.41 -12.54
C VAL A 290 -3.05 4.41 -13.61
N VAL A 291 -3.18 5.67 -13.22
CA VAL A 291 -3.36 6.79 -14.14
C VAL A 291 -2.13 7.68 -14.05
N ARG A 292 -1.43 7.85 -15.16
CA ARG A 292 -0.37 8.84 -15.29
C ARG A 292 -0.93 10.13 -15.89
N VAL A 293 -0.78 11.25 -15.19
CA VAL A 293 -1.11 12.58 -15.71
C VAL A 293 0.16 13.24 -16.25
N MET A 294 0.15 13.58 -17.53
CA MET A 294 1.25 14.26 -18.22
C MET A 294 0.85 15.68 -18.64
N PRO A 295 1.75 16.67 -18.60
CA PRO A 295 1.55 17.95 -19.27
C PRO A 295 1.21 17.74 -20.76
N GLU A 296 0.29 18.52 -21.30
CA GLU A 296 -0.19 18.36 -22.69
C GLU A 296 0.93 18.28 -23.74
N GLY A 297 1.97 19.11 -23.61
CA GLY A 297 3.13 19.05 -24.52
C GLY A 297 3.90 17.73 -24.43
N GLU A 298 4.18 17.26 -23.20
CA GLU A 298 4.88 15.99 -22.95
C GLU A 298 4.06 14.78 -23.39
N TYR A 299 2.72 14.89 -23.33
CA TYR A 299 1.82 13.83 -23.77
C TYR A 299 1.89 13.58 -25.28
N VAL A 300 2.03 14.63 -26.09
CA VAL A 300 2.21 14.50 -27.55
C VAL A 300 3.49 13.73 -27.86
N ASP A 301 4.61 14.12 -27.23
CA ASP A 301 5.90 13.45 -27.39
C ASP A 301 5.82 11.97 -26.97
N TYR A 302 5.12 11.68 -25.87
CA TYR A 302 4.87 10.32 -25.40
C TYR A 302 4.12 9.48 -26.44
N LEU A 303 3.06 10.00 -27.05
CA LEU A 303 2.30 9.27 -28.08
C LEU A 303 3.14 9.00 -29.32
N GLU A 304 3.97 9.95 -29.75
CA GLU A 304 4.89 9.74 -30.87
C GLU A 304 5.93 8.66 -30.56
N ALA A 305 6.46 8.64 -29.33
CA ALA A 305 7.41 7.62 -28.90
C ALA A 305 6.78 6.22 -28.87
N GLN A 306 5.52 6.10 -28.44
CA GLN A 306 4.78 4.82 -28.45
C GLN A 306 4.53 4.32 -29.87
N ARG A 307 4.11 5.19 -30.81
CA ARG A 307 3.91 4.81 -32.22
C ARG A 307 5.18 4.31 -32.91
N LYS A 308 6.36 4.79 -32.50
CA LYS A 308 7.63 4.33 -33.05
C LYS A 308 8.06 2.95 -32.53
N ARG A 309 7.45 2.45 -31.45
CA ARG A 309 7.76 1.15 -30.83
C ARG A 309 6.82 0.02 -31.25
N SER A 310 5.62 0.37 -31.75
CA SER A 310 4.64 -0.55 -32.33
C SER A 310 4.93 -0.85 -33.80
#